data_AF-A0A072TDM7-F1
#
_entry.id   AF-A0A072TDM7-F1
#
_cell.length_a   1.000
_cell.length_b   1.000
_cell.length_c   1.000
_cell.angle_alpha   90.00
_cell.angle_beta   90.00
_cell.angle_gamma   90.00
#
_symmetry.space_group_name_H-M   'P 1'
#
loop_
_entity.id
_entity.type
_entity.pdbx_description
1 polymer ?
#
loop_
_entity_poly.entity_id
_entity_poly.type
_entity_poly.pdbx_seq_one_letter_code
_entity_poly.pdbx_strand_id
1 'polypeptide(L)' 'MTEIIKFVNVMIILLSVFIIAMNVNASPVLCQRNYECYEQICLPPKKHWCNILELVRINGFYLGLCACI' A
#
# COMPACT_ATOMS: atom_id res chain seq x y z
N MET A 1 25.27 -17.93 22.45
CA MET A 1 23.80 -17.76 22.49
C MET A 1 23.37 -16.30 22.43
N THR A 2 23.92 -15.43 23.28
CA THR A 2 23.58 -13.99 23.34
C THR A 2 23.82 -13.21 22.04
N GLU A 3 24.91 -13.50 21.34
CA GLU A 3 25.23 -12.93 20.01
C GLU A 3 24.15 -13.26 18.97
N ILE A 4 23.69 -14.51 18.94
CA ILE A 4 22.66 -15.01 18.01
C ILE A 4 21.32 -14.32 18.31
N ILE A 5 20.97 -14.18 19.59
CA ILE A 5 19.73 -13.50 20.01
C ILE A 5 19.77 -12.02 19.60
N LYS A 6 20.90 -11.34 19.77
CA LYS A 6 21.07 -9.95 19.32
C LYS A 6 20.91 -9.83 17.80
N PHE A 7 21.52 -10.72 17.03
CA PHE A 7 21.41 -10.73 15.57
C PHE A 7 19.97 -10.91 15.09
N VAL A 8 19.26 -11.88 15.66
CA VAL A 8 17.83 -12.13 15.35
C VAL A 8 16.99 -10.90 15.70
N ASN A 9 17.25 -10.26 16.84
CA ASN A 9 16.48 -9.09 17.26
C ASN A 9 16.69 -7.89 16.31
N VAL A 10 17.91 -7.65 15.84
CA VAL A 10 18.21 -6.62 14.84
C VAL A 10 17.50 -6.92 13.52
N MET A 11 17.47 -8.19 13.09
CA MET A 11 16.79 -8.59 11.87
C MET A 11 15.26 -8.36 11.96
N ILE A 12 14.64 -8.68 13.10
CA ILE A 12 13.21 -8.42 13.35
C ILE A 12 12.91 -6.91 13.32
N ILE A 13 13.77 -6.08 13.92
CA ILE A 13 13.62 -4.63 13.89
C ILE A 13 13.69 -4.10 12.45
N LEU A 14 14.67 -4.56 11.67
CA LEU A 14 14.78 -4.17 10.26
C LEU A 14 13.57 -4.58 9.43
N LEU A 15 13.08 -5.81 9.60
CA LEU A 15 11.90 -6.30 8.89
C LEU A 15 10.63 -5.52 9.27
N SER A 16 10.44 -5.23 10.55
CA SER A 16 9.28 -4.48 11.01
C SER A 16 9.29 -3.04 10.49
N VAL A 17 10.44 -2.35 10.51
CA VAL A 17 10.59 -1.03 9.90
C VAL A 17 10.36 -1.07 8.39
N PHE A 18 10.85 -2.11 7.70
CA PHE A 18 10.66 -2.28 6.26
C PHE A 18 9.18 -2.45 5.87
N ILE A 19 8.43 -3.27 6.61
CA ILE A 19 6.99 -3.47 6.38
C ILE A 19 6.23 -2.16 6.60
N ILE A 20 6.55 -1.42 7.66
CA ILE A 20 5.92 -0.13 7.95
C ILE A 20 6.22 0.85 6.81
N ALA A 21 7.48 0.98 6.40
CA ALA A 21 7.90 1.88 5.32
C ALA A 21 7.20 1.56 3.99
N MET A 22 7.05 0.29 3.63
CA MET A 22 6.28 -0.11 2.44
C MET A 22 4.79 0.22 2.57
N ASN A 23 4.21 0.11 3.77
CA ASN A 23 2.80 0.45 3.99
C ASN A 23 2.54 1.97 3.91
N VAL A 24 3.47 2.83 4.34
CA VAL A 24 3.32 4.29 4.23
C VAL A 24 3.34 4.76 2.76
N ASN A 25 4.03 4.03 1.89
CA ASN A 25 4.10 4.36 0.46
C ASN A 25 2.84 3.96 -0.32
N ALA A 26 1.89 3.27 0.30
CA ALA A 26 0.54 3.10 -0.22
C ALA A 26 -0.25 4.40 -0.04
N SER A 27 0.19 5.48 -0.70
CA SER A 27 -0.65 6.68 -0.79
C SER A 27 -1.93 6.30 -1.54
N PRO A 28 -3.10 6.42 -0.91
CA PRO A 28 -4.35 6.04 -1.55
C PRO A 28 -4.62 7.03 -2.68
N VAL A 29 -4.46 6.56 -3.93
CA VAL A 29 -4.81 7.35 -5.10
C VAL A 29 -6.32 7.29 -5.27
N LEU A 30 -6.96 8.47 -5.20
CA LEU A 30 -8.38 8.62 -5.46
C LEU A 30 -8.68 8.35 -6.93
N CYS A 31 -9.75 7.63 -7.21
CA CYS A 31 -10.17 7.29 -8.55
C CYS A 31 -11.69 7.31 -8.69
N GLN A 32 -12.16 7.59 -9.90
CA GLN A 32 -13.54 7.39 -10.33
C GLN A 32 -13.62 6.25 -11.36
N ARG A 33 -12.53 6.00 -12.09
CA ARG A 33 -12.45 4.97 -13.14
C ARG A 33 -11.13 4.20 -13.05
N ASN A 34 -11.15 2.95 -13.51
CA ASN A 34 -10.00 2.03 -13.38
C ASN A 34 -8.71 2.53 -14.05
N TYR A 35 -8.80 3.33 -15.11
CA TYR A 35 -7.63 3.87 -15.82
C TYR A 35 -6.94 5.03 -15.09
N GLU A 36 -7.58 5.61 -14.06
CA GLU A 36 -6.99 6.68 -13.25
C GLU A 36 -5.97 6.13 -12.24
N CYS A 37 -5.98 4.81 -12.02
CA CYS A 37 -4.98 4.10 -11.24
C CYS A 37 -3.75 3.84 -12.10
N TYR A 38 -2.69 4.63 -11.90
CA TYR A 38 -1.42 4.47 -12.61
C TYR A 38 -0.70 3.17 -12.21
N GLU A 39 -0.08 2.51 -13.19
CA GLU A 39 0.62 1.22 -13.06
C GLU A 39 1.77 1.18 -12.04
N GLN A 40 2.20 2.35 -11.51
CA GLN A 40 3.36 2.46 -10.62
C GLN A 40 3.07 2.05 -9.17
N ILE A 41 1.79 1.88 -8.80
CA ILE A 41 1.40 1.58 -7.42
C ILE A 41 1.52 0.08 -7.10
N CYS A 42 1.38 -0.80 -8.11
CA CYS A 42 1.29 -2.24 -7.88
C CYS A 42 2.55 -2.99 -8.33
N LEU A 43 3.06 -3.87 -7.46
CA LEU A 43 4.07 -4.87 -7.80
C LEU A 43 3.47 -5.90 -8.79
N PRO A 44 4.27 -6.52 -9.68
CA PRO A 44 3.78 -7.56 -10.58
C PRO A 44 3.20 -8.76 -9.78
N PRO A 45 2.04 -9.32 -10.17
CA PRO A 45 1.26 -9.06 -11.39
C PRO A 45 0.47 -7.76 -11.30
N LYS A 46 0.76 -6.81 -12.21
CA LYS A 46 0.29 -5.41 -12.14
C LYS A 46 -1.19 -5.25 -12.45
N LYS A 47 -2.09 -5.81 -11.64
CA LYS A 47 -3.52 -5.55 -11.76
C LYS A 47 -3.92 -4.48 -10.76
N HIS A 48 -4.31 -3.33 -11.31
CA HIS A 48 -4.91 -2.23 -10.56
C HIS A 48 -6.38 -2.08 -10.95
N TRP A 49 -7.20 -1.64 -9.99
CA TRP A 49 -8.59 -1.27 -10.25
C TRP A 49 -9.03 -0.20 -9.27
N CYS A 50 -10.09 0.52 -9.63
CA CYS A 50 -10.70 1.50 -8.77
C CYS A 50 -11.70 0.80 -7.85
N ASN A 51 -11.36 0.67 -6.57
CA ASN A 51 -12.24 0.12 -5.57
C ASN A 51 -13.23 1.19 -5.08
N ILE A 52 -14.43 1.16 -5.64
CA ILE A 52 -15.54 2.07 -5.30
C ILE A 52 -16.15 1.69 -3.93
N LEU A 53 -15.74 0.60 -3.27
CA LEU A 53 -16.21 0.27 -1.92
C LEU A 53 -15.53 1.13 -0.83
N GLU A 54 -14.33 1.63 -1.09
CA GLU A 54 -13.64 2.61 -0.24
C GLU A 54 -13.98 4.02 -0.70
N LEU A 55 -15.20 4.46 -0.39
CA LEU A 55 -15.70 5.76 -0.81
C LEU A 55 -15.15 6.89 0.05
N VAL A 56 -14.45 7.82 -0.58
CA VAL A 56 -14.10 9.12 0.00
C VAL A 56 -15.02 10.19 -0.59
N ARG A 57 -15.78 10.88 0.26
CA ARG A 57 -16.63 12.00 -0.15
C ARG A 57 -15.80 13.28 -0.17
N ILE A 58 -15.55 13.83 -1.36
CA ILE A 58 -14.87 15.13 -1.54
C ILE A 58 -15.78 16.03 -2.37
N ASN A 59 -16.09 17.23 -1.86
CA ASN A 59 -16.94 18.22 -2.53
C ASN A 59 -18.27 17.67 -3.07
N GLY A 60 -18.87 16.67 -2.39
CA GLY A 60 -20.15 16.07 -2.77
C GLY A 60 -20.06 14.93 -3.80
N PHE A 61 -18.87 14.61 -4.32
CA PHE A 61 -18.64 13.47 -5.21
C PHE A 61 -18.12 12.26 -4.42
N TYR A 62 -18.51 11.07 -4.88
CA TYR A 62 -18.01 9.79 -4.37
C TYR A 62 -16.82 9.35 -5.23
N LEU A 63 -15.65 9.25 -4.60
CA LEU A 63 -14.43 8.75 -5.22
C LEU A 63 -14.07 7.42 -4.56
N GLY A 64 -13.65 6.44 -5.35
CA GLY A 64 -13.04 5.21 -4.86
C GLY A 64 -11.55 5.36 -4.60
N LEU A 65 -10.92 4.29 -4.15
CA LEU A 65 -9.47 4.19 -3.97
C LEU A 65 -8.87 3.16 -4.92
N CYS A 66 -7.69 3.48 -5.46
CA CYS A 66 -6.94 2.53 -6.26
C CYS A 66 -6.44 1.38 -5.38
N ALA A 67 -6.81 0.16 -5.74
CA ALA A 67 -6.39 -1.06 -5.08
C ALA A 67 -5.58 -1.95 -6.03
N CYS A 68 -4.60 -2.66 -5.47
CA CYS A 68 -3.84 -3.69 -6.15
C CYS A 68 -4.50 -5.07 -5.90
N ILE A 69 -4.48 -5.94 -6.90
CA ILE A 69 -4.91 -7.35 -6.79
C ILE A 69 -3.69 -8.26 -6.76
#